data_AF-X6P653-F1
#
_entry.id   AF-X6P653-F1
#
_cell.length_a   1.000
_cell.length_b   1.000
_cell.length_c   1.000
_cell.angle_alpha   90.00
_cell.angle_beta   90.00
_cell.angle_gamma   90.00
#
_symmetry.space_group_name_H-M   'P 1'
#
loop_
_entity.id
_entity.type
_entity.pdbx_description
1 polymer ?
#
loop_
_entity_poly.entity_id
_entity_poly.type
_entity_poly.pdbx_seq_one_letter_code
_entity_poly.pdbx_strand_id
1 'polypeptide(L)'
;MSNEFLGEEADKAFLAMIHNISSNRSLSVLLQQSKHKCPPVRAKVAMYLEKLIEVIGPQIFEHREFEKLITVIGDFVNEGSINIRTHTKQIIARLYYLSPKAKNPAFSKDFLGTLKKSLAFQQYQKISQIVQQCTEDNTPDTTQTNDLTTNCKNQNER
;
A
#
# COMPACT_ATOMS: atom_id res chain seq x y z
N MET A 1 -2.14 -10.51 -32.07
CA MET A 1 -1.81 -11.65 -31.19
C MET A 1 -0.30 -11.81 -31.16
N SER A 2 0.36 -11.52 -30.01
CA SER A 2 1.70 -12.00 -29.60
C SER A 2 2.32 -11.18 -28.45
N ASN A 3 1.82 -9.98 -28.14
CA ASN A 3 2.43 -9.11 -27.12
C ASN A 3 1.92 -9.32 -25.69
N GLU A 4 0.76 -9.96 -25.51
CA GLU A 4 0.18 -10.16 -24.17
C GLU A 4 0.97 -11.19 -23.37
N PHE A 5 1.26 -12.35 -23.98
CA PHE A 5 2.15 -13.36 -23.39
C PHE A 5 3.52 -12.80 -23.02
N LEU A 6 4.14 -12.00 -23.91
CA LEU A 6 5.41 -11.34 -23.62
C LEU A 6 5.30 -10.35 -22.47
N GLY A 7 4.18 -9.62 -22.39
CA GLY A 7 3.89 -8.70 -21.29
C GLY A 7 3.75 -9.42 -19.94
N GLU A 8 3.01 -10.53 -19.92
CA GLU A 8 2.82 -11.36 -18.72
C GLU A 8 4.13 -11.99 -18.25
N GLU A 9 4.94 -12.51 -19.18
CA GLU A 9 6.21 -13.12 -18.82
C GLU A 9 7.22 -12.07 -18.34
N ALA A 10 7.21 -10.87 -18.95
CA ALA A 10 7.97 -9.73 -18.44
C ALA A 10 7.50 -9.33 -17.03
N ASP A 11 6.19 -9.30 -16.78
CA ASP A 11 5.65 -9.02 -15.44
C ASP A 11 6.15 -10.02 -14.40
N LYS A 12 6.10 -11.33 -14.70
CA LYS A 12 6.63 -12.37 -13.80
C LYS A 12 8.11 -12.16 -13.52
N ALA A 13 8.91 -11.85 -14.54
CA ALA A 13 10.33 -11.58 -14.39
C ALA A 13 10.58 -10.33 -13.50
N PHE A 14 9.83 -9.25 -13.71
CA PHE A 14 9.93 -8.04 -12.89
C PHE A 14 9.54 -8.29 -11.43
N LEU A 15 8.46 -9.03 -11.19
CA LEU A 15 8.05 -9.41 -9.84
C LEU A 15 9.12 -10.26 -9.17
N ALA A 16 9.69 -11.25 -9.86
CA ALA A 16 10.80 -12.05 -9.34
C ALA A 16 12.02 -11.17 -9.01
N MET A 17 12.34 -10.18 -9.83
CA MET A 17 13.45 -9.24 -9.58
C MET A 17 13.21 -8.38 -8.32
N ILE A 18 11.98 -7.94 -8.05
CA ILE A 18 11.64 -7.16 -6.86
C ILE A 18 12.02 -7.92 -5.57
N HIS A 19 11.91 -9.25 -5.56
CA HIS A 19 12.27 -10.08 -4.42
C HIS A 19 13.78 -10.35 -4.27
N ASN A 20 14.56 -10.21 -5.34
CA ASN A 20 15.97 -10.63 -5.38
C ASN A 20 16.97 -9.47 -5.48
N ILE A 21 16.51 -8.26 -5.82
CA ILE A 21 17.36 -7.07 -5.93
C ILE A 21 17.22 -6.23 -4.65
N SER A 22 18.26 -5.46 -4.32
CA SER A 22 18.20 -4.46 -3.25
C SER A 22 16.98 -3.54 -3.39
N SER A 23 16.16 -3.50 -2.34
CA SER A 23 14.99 -2.63 -2.21
C SER A 23 15.28 -1.17 -2.52
N ASN A 24 16.42 -0.64 -2.06
CA ASN A 24 16.86 0.73 -2.35
C ASN A 24 17.02 0.95 -3.87
N ARG A 25 17.71 0.02 -4.54
CA ARG A 25 17.96 0.12 -5.99
C ARG A 25 16.65 0.02 -6.77
N SER A 26 15.79 -0.92 -6.42
CA SER A 26 14.47 -1.10 -7.05
C SER A 26 13.60 0.15 -6.87
N LEU A 27 13.54 0.69 -5.65
CA LEU A 27 12.78 1.89 -5.33
C LEU A 27 13.28 3.09 -6.13
N SER A 28 14.60 3.33 -6.13
CA SER A 28 15.24 4.39 -6.90
C SER A 28 14.86 4.34 -8.39
N VAL A 29 14.97 3.17 -9.03
CA VAL A 29 14.69 2.99 -10.46
C VAL A 29 13.20 3.23 -10.77
N LEU A 30 12.30 2.65 -9.97
CA LEU A 30 10.85 2.86 -10.17
C LEU A 30 10.47 4.34 -9.99
N LEU A 31 11.02 5.02 -8.99
CA LEU A 31 10.79 6.44 -8.76
C LEU A 31 11.36 7.34 -9.85
N GLN A 32 12.36 6.88 -10.62
CA GLN A 32 12.83 7.61 -11.81
C GLN A 32 11.84 7.48 -12.98
N GLN A 33 11.16 6.33 -13.10
CA GLN A 33 10.20 6.06 -14.19
C GLN A 33 8.78 6.56 -13.89
N SER A 34 8.52 7.07 -12.68
CA SER A 34 7.20 7.59 -12.28
C SER A 34 6.68 8.72 -13.18
N LYS A 35 7.58 9.50 -13.80
CA LYS A 35 7.24 10.61 -14.71
C LYS A 35 7.37 10.25 -16.20
N HIS A 36 7.44 8.96 -16.52
CA HIS A 36 7.56 8.51 -17.91
C HIS A 36 6.39 9.03 -18.77
N LYS A 37 6.62 9.43 -20.03
CA LYS A 37 5.59 10.07 -20.87
C LYS A 37 4.40 9.16 -21.20
N CYS A 38 4.65 7.86 -21.30
CA CYS A 38 3.65 6.83 -21.63
C CYS A 38 2.81 6.44 -20.39
N PRO A 39 1.47 6.69 -20.37
CA PRO A 39 0.63 6.35 -19.22
C PRO A 39 0.58 4.87 -18.85
N PRO A 40 0.53 3.91 -19.80
CA PRO A 40 0.68 2.48 -19.48
C PRO A 40 1.96 2.13 -18.71
N VAL A 41 3.08 2.78 -19.02
CA VAL A 41 4.34 2.59 -18.27
C VAL A 41 4.19 3.10 -16.84
N ARG A 42 3.59 4.28 -16.64
CA ARG A 42 3.33 4.80 -15.30
C ARG A 42 2.37 3.91 -14.49
N ALA A 43 1.39 3.28 -15.14
CA ALA A 43 0.53 2.28 -14.51
C ALA A 43 1.30 1.05 -14.03
N LYS A 44 2.23 0.54 -14.85
CA LYS A 44 3.14 -0.55 -14.43
C LYS A 44 4.06 -0.10 -13.29
N VAL A 45 4.59 1.12 -13.32
CA VAL A 45 5.38 1.67 -12.22
C VAL A 45 4.57 1.72 -10.92
N ALA A 46 3.32 2.17 -10.96
CA ALA A 46 2.44 2.20 -9.78
C ALA A 46 2.19 0.78 -9.23
N MET A 47 1.92 -0.19 -10.11
CA MET A 47 1.75 -1.60 -9.75
C MET A 47 3.02 -2.18 -9.10
N TYR A 48 4.19 -1.96 -9.69
CA TYR A 48 5.45 -2.47 -9.13
C TYR A 48 5.86 -1.74 -7.85
N LEU A 49 5.54 -0.46 -7.69
CA LEU A 49 5.74 0.26 -6.43
C LEU A 49 4.87 -0.34 -5.32
N GLU A 50 3.61 -0.66 -5.61
CA GLU A 50 2.73 -1.37 -4.67
C GLU A 50 3.36 -2.70 -4.22
N LYS A 51 3.81 -3.52 -5.19
CA LYS A 51 4.46 -4.81 -4.90
C LYS A 51 5.80 -4.67 -4.20
N LEU A 52 6.59 -3.66 -4.53
CA LEU A 52 7.84 -3.40 -3.83
C LEU A 52 7.60 -2.99 -2.38
N ILE A 53 6.61 -2.14 -2.10
CA ILE A 53 6.27 -1.73 -0.72
C ILE A 53 5.73 -2.92 0.09
N GLU A 54 4.99 -3.83 -0.55
CA GLU A 54 4.60 -5.12 0.04
C GLU A 54 5.81 -5.94 0.49
N VAL A 55 6.86 -5.99 -0.32
CA VAL A 55 8.09 -6.75 -0.03
C VAL A 55 8.96 -6.05 1.02
N ILE A 56 9.12 -4.72 0.93
CA ILE A 56 9.93 -3.93 1.88
C ILE A 56 9.29 -3.93 3.27
N GLY A 57 7.96 -3.86 3.34
CA GLY A 57 7.25 -3.79 4.61
C GLY A 57 7.57 -2.52 5.40
N PRO A 58 7.60 -2.57 6.75
CA PRO A 58 7.78 -1.38 7.60
C PRO A 58 9.12 -0.66 7.41
N GLN A 59 10.13 -1.33 6.86
CA GLN A 59 11.43 -0.70 6.61
C GLN A 59 11.34 0.46 5.62
N ILE A 60 10.25 0.56 4.84
CA ILE A 60 10.03 1.60 3.82
C ILE A 60 10.18 3.03 4.38
N PHE A 61 9.87 3.24 5.66
CA PHE A 61 9.98 4.55 6.31
C PHE A 61 11.43 4.97 6.59
N GLU A 62 12.36 4.02 6.58
CA GLU A 62 13.79 4.25 6.81
C GLU A 62 14.55 4.49 5.49
N HIS A 63 13.89 4.26 4.34
CA HIS A 63 14.49 4.49 3.04
C HIS A 63 14.71 5.98 2.78
N ARG A 64 15.91 6.32 2.27
CA ARG A 64 16.26 7.70 1.90
C ARG A 64 15.30 8.29 0.87
N GLU A 65 14.80 7.46 -0.05
CA GLU A 65 13.87 7.90 -1.10
C GLU A 65 12.40 7.98 -0.63
N PHE A 66 12.10 7.77 0.65
CA PHE A 66 10.72 7.77 1.15
C PHE A 66 9.99 9.10 0.87
N GLU A 67 10.63 10.24 1.10
CA GLU A 67 10.02 11.54 0.80
C GLU A 67 9.69 11.70 -0.69
N LYS A 68 10.56 11.19 -1.57
CA LYS A 68 10.32 11.20 -3.02
C LYS A 68 9.17 10.28 -3.40
N LEU A 69 9.04 9.13 -2.75
CA LEU A 69 7.88 8.24 -2.90
C LEU A 69 6.59 8.96 -2.52
N ILE A 70 6.58 9.72 -1.42
CA ILE A 70 5.43 10.53 -1.02
C ILE A 70 5.03 11.52 -2.11
N THR A 71 5.98 12.26 -2.68
CA THR A 71 5.69 13.18 -3.80
C THR A 71 5.09 12.46 -4.99
N VAL A 72 5.63 11.30 -5.37
CA VAL A 72 5.09 10.49 -6.50
C VAL A 72 3.66 10.01 -6.22
N ILE A 73 3.36 9.57 -4.99
CA ILE A 73 1.99 9.22 -4.58
C ILE A 73 1.06 10.43 -4.75
N GLY A 74 1.50 11.62 -4.33
CA GLY A 74 0.78 12.87 -4.53
C GLY A 74 0.47 13.18 -6.00
N ASP A 75 1.41 12.91 -6.90
CA ASP A 75 1.19 13.07 -8.34
C ASP A 75 0.20 12.02 -8.85
N PHE A 76 0.35 10.77 -8.44
CA PHE A 76 -0.47 9.65 -8.91
C PHE A 76 -1.93 9.67 -8.44
N VAL A 77 -2.26 10.27 -7.29
CA VAL A 77 -3.67 10.43 -6.88
C VAL A 77 -4.46 11.34 -7.83
N ASN A 78 -3.78 12.17 -8.62
CA ASN A 78 -4.39 13.07 -9.60
C ASN A 78 -4.25 12.56 -11.04
N GLU A 79 -3.68 11.38 -11.26
CA GLU A 79 -3.49 10.83 -12.60
C GLU A 79 -4.82 10.55 -13.31
N GLY A 80 -4.83 10.71 -14.64
CA GLY A 80 -6.01 10.47 -15.47
C GLY A 80 -6.34 8.98 -15.58
N SER A 81 -5.34 8.11 -15.52
CA SER A 81 -5.52 6.66 -15.58
C SER A 81 -6.10 6.10 -14.27
N ILE A 82 -7.22 5.38 -14.38
CA ILE A 82 -7.83 4.70 -13.22
C ILE A 82 -6.90 3.65 -12.61
N ASN A 83 -6.14 2.92 -13.42
CA ASN A 83 -5.23 1.88 -12.95
C ASN A 83 -4.15 2.48 -12.04
N ILE A 84 -3.58 3.64 -12.41
CA ILE A 84 -2.61 4.34 -11.57
C ILE A 84 -3.24 4.73 -10.23
N ARG A 85 -4.43 5.34 -10.26
CA ARG A 85 -5.13 5.75 -9.03
C ARG A 85 -5.47 4.55 -8.13
N THR A 86 -5.87 3.43 -8.70
CA THR A 86 -6.19 2.20 -7.95
C THR A 86 -4.96 1.67 -7.20
N HIS A 87 -3.83 1.46 -7.89
CA HIS A 87 -2.58 1.03 -7.24
C HIS A 87 -2.10 2.05 -6.21
N THR A 88 -2.29 3.35 -6.48
CA THR A 88 -1.93 4.42 -5.53
C THR A 88 -2.74 4.36 -4.25
N LYS A 89 -4.05 4.08 -4.34
CA LYS A 89 -4.88 3.85 -3.14
C LYS A 89 -4.37 2.65 -2.33
N GLN A 90 -3.99 1.56 -3.00
CA GLN A 90 -3.42 0.39 -2.33
C GLN A 90 -2.08 0.71 -1.65
N ILE A 91 -1.21 1.49 -2.30
CA ILE A 91 0.03 1.99 -1.70
C ILE A 91 -0.27 2.81 -0.45
N ILE A 92 -1.21 3.77 -0.51
CA ILE A 92 -1.56 4.63 0.61
C ILE A 92 -2.09 3.79 1.78
N ALA A 93 -3.05 2.89 1.51
CA ALA A 93 -3.60 1.99 2.52
C ALA A 93 -2.50 1.15 3.17
N ARG A 94 -1.60 0.59 2.35
CA ARG A 94 -0.50 -0.24 2.84
C ARG A 94 0.50 0.55 3.68
N LEU A 95 0.90 1.74 3.26
CA LEU A 95 1.75 2.62 4.07
C LEU A 95 1.07 3.00 5.39
N TYR A 96 -0.24 3.22 5.38
CA TYR A 96 -1.00 3.48 6.59
C TYR A 96 -0.95 2.30 7.57
N TYR A 97 -1.18 1.07 7.10
CA TYR A 97 -1.14 -0.14 7.95
C TYR A 97 0.28 -0.55 8.36
N LEU A 98 1.27 -0.37 7.48
CA LEU A 98 2.68 -0.68 7.76
C LEU A 98 3.32 0.32 8.71
N SER A 99 2.76 1.52 8.82
CA SER A 99 3.20 2.50 9.79
C SER A 99 3.29 1.80 11.16
N PRO A 100 4.50 1.71 11.77
CA PRO A 100 4.76 0.91 12.99
C PRO A 100 3.86 1.24 14.19
N LYS A 101 3.03 2.28 14.04
CA LYS A 101 2.25 2.94 15.07
C LYS A 101 0.79 3.15 14.65
N ALA A 102 0.24 2.34 13.74
CA ALA A 102 -1.22 2.19 13.59
C ALA A 102 -1.91 1.84 14.95
N LYS A 103 -1.14 1.35 15.93
CA LYS A 103 -1.56 1.11 17.32
C LYS A 103 -1.19 2.21 18.34
N ASN A 104 -0.51 3.30 17.95
CA ASN A 104 -0.10 4.39 18.86
C ASN A 104 -0.50 5.79 18.31
N PRO A 105 -1.44 6.49 18.95
CA PRO A 105 -2.11 7.69 18.42
C PRO A 105 -1.22 8.95 18.26
N ALA A 106 -0.01 8.97 18.84
CA ALA A 106 0.89 10.12 18.71
C ALA A 106 1.53 10.25 17.30
N PHE A 107 1.59 9.17 16.52
CA PHE A 107 2.36 9.12 15.26
C PHE A 107 1.51 9.12 13.99
N SER A 108 0.18 8.96 14.10
CA SER A 108 -0.71 9.31 12.98
C SER A 108 -0.47 10.75 12.52
N LYS A 109 -0.03 11.62 13.44
CA LYS A 109 0.44 12.98 13.17
C LYS A 109 1.77 13.06 12.41
N ASP A 110 2.63 12.05 12.44
CA ASP A 110 3.95 12.09 11.78
C ASP A 110 3.87 11.62 10.33
N PHE A 111 3.15 10.53 10.02
CA PHE A 111 2.91 10.15 8.61
C PHE A 111 2.05 11.19 7.89
N LEU A 112 0.92 11.60 8.47
CA LEU A 112 0.12 12.69 7.93
C LEU A 112 0.88 14.03 7.97
N GLY A 113 1.78 14.22 8.94
CA GLY A 113 2.66 15.38 9.03
C GLY A 113 3.65 15.44 7.88
N THR A 114 4.28 14.32 7.51
CA THR A 114 5.14 14.19 6.34
C THR A 114 4.34 14.42 5.06
N LEU A 115 3.16 13.80 4.92
CA LEU A 115 2.26 14.06 3.80
C LEU A 115 1.92 15.55 3.68
N LYS A 116 1.59 16.22 4.79
CA LYS A 116 1.25 17.64 4.82
C LYS A 116 2.43 18.55 4.45
N LYS A 117 3.65 18.17 4.81
CA LYS A 117 4.88 18.93 4.47
C LYS A 117 5.30 18.75 3.01
N SER A 118 5.10 17.55 2.46
CA SER A 118 5.65 17.18 1.15
C SER A 118 4.66 17.36 0.00
N LEU A 119 3.37 17.60 0.26
CA LEU A 119 2.32 17.61 -0.76
C LEU A 119 1.56 18.93 -0.82
N ALA A 120 1.05 19.24 -2.02
CA ALA A 120 0.11 20.34 -2.19
C ALA A 120 -1.20 20.04 -1.43
N PHE A 121 -1.89 21.10 -1.01
CA PHE A 121 -3.10 20.99 -0.19
C PHE A 121 -4.16 20.05 -0.78
N GLN A 122 -4.42 20.13 -2.10
CA GLN A 122 -5.39 19.26 -2.77
C GLN A 122 -4.96 17.78 -2.78
N GLN A 123 -3.67 17.50 -2.94
CA GLN A 123 -3.13 16.13 -2.88
C GLN A 123 -3.28 15.57 -1.47
N TYR A 124 -2.89 16.36 -0.46
CA TYR A 124 -3.03 16.02 0.94
C TYR A 124 -4.48 15.71 1.33
N GLN A 125 -5.44 16.54 0.90
CA GLN A 125 -6.87 16.32 1.19
C GLN A 125 -7.38 14.99 0.61
N LYS A 126 -7.05 14.70 -0.66
CA LYS A 126 -7.45 13.43 -1.29
C LYS A 126 -6.85 12.21 -0.58
N ILE A 127 -5.55 12.28 -0.24
CA ILE A 127 -4.88 11.18 0.47
C ILE A 127 -5.48 11.01 1.87
N SER A 128 -5.77 12.10 2.57
CA SER A 128 -6.41 12.05 3.89
C SER A 128 -7.79 11.39 3.84
N GLN A 129 -8.59 11.68 2.80
CA GLN A 129 -9.89 11.03 2.59
C GLN A 129 -9.73 9.52 2.33
N ILE A 130 -8.73 9.12 1.52
CA ILE A 130 -8.44 7.70 1.27
C ILE A 130 -8.06 7.00 2.58
N VAL A 131 -7.23 7.63 3.41
CA VAL A 131 -6.83 7.10 4.72
C VAL A 131 -8.04 6.95 5.66
N GLN A 132 -8.95 7.94 5.69
CA GLN A 132 -10.18 7.85 6.49
C GLN A 132 -11.06 6.67 6.06
N GLN A 133 -11.23 6.45 4.76
CA GLN A 133 -11.97 5.30 4.23
C GLN A 133 -11.33 3.96 4.66
N CYS A 134 -9.99 3.88 4.66
CA CYS A 134 -9.29 2.69 5.15
C CYS A 134 -9.50 2.42 6.66
N THR A 135 -9.80 3.45 7.46
CA THR A 135 -10.09 3.26 8.89
C THR A 135 -11.50 2.72 9.18
N GLU A 136 -12.47 3.05 8.33
CA GLU A 136 -13.88 2.65 8.51
C GLU A 136 -14.10 1.16 8.18
N ASP A 137 -13.34 0.61 7.23
CA ASP A 137 -13.40 -0.81 6.83
C ASP A 137 -12.81 -1.79 7.87
N ASN A 138 -12.21 -1.32 8.98
CA ASN A 138 -11.58 -2.16 10.01
C ASN A 138 -12.30 -2.16 11.37
N THR A 139 -13.58 -1.76 11.44
CA THR A 139 -14.34 -1.91 12.68
C THR A 139 -14.64 -3.40 12.89
N PRO A 140 -14.07 -4.08 13.90
CA PRO A 140 -14.47 -5.45 14.19
C PRO A 140 -15.93 -5.42 14.64
N ASP A 141 -16.77 -6.11 13.90
CA ASP A 141 -18.17 -6.36 14.22
C ASP A 141 -18.23 -7.08 15.58
N THR A 142 -18.37 -6.28 16.64
CA THR A 142 -18.47 -6.78 18.01
C THR A 142 -19.95 -6.99 18.29
N THR A 143 -20.57 -8.02 17.71
CA THR A 143 -21.82 -8.59 18.25
C THR A 143 -22.04 -10.01 17.72
N GLN A 144 -21.61 -11.01 18.49
CA GLN A 144 -22.43 -12.15 18.90
C GLN A 144 -21.63 -13.05 19.83
N THR A 145 -21.52 -12.61 21.08
CA THR A 145 -21.43 -13.51 22.22
C THR A 145 -22.79 -14.16 22.37
N ASN A 146 -22.93 -15.42 21.97
CA ASN A 146 -23.99 -16.28 22.48
C ASN A 146 -23.32 -17.40 23.27
N ASP A 147 -23.31 -17.18 24.58
CA ASP A 147 -23.19 -18.21 25.58
C ASP A 147 -24.18 -19.34 25.29
N LEU A 148 -23.66 -20.56 25.12
CA LEU A 148 -24.39 -21.77 25.43
C LEU A 148 -23.49 -22.62 26.32
N THR A 149 -23.66 -22.37 27.61
CA THR A 149 -23.21 -23.21 28.70
C THR A 149 -23.90 -24.58 28.65
N THR A 150 -23.20 -25.57 29.21
CA THR A 150 -23.68 -26.86 29.72
C THR A 150 -24.11 -27.96 28.73
N ASN A 151 -23.24 -28.96 28.54
CA ASN A 151 -23.64 -30.34 28.80
C ASN A 151 -22.45 -31.25 29.16
N CYS A 152 -21.96 -31.13 30.41
CA CYS A 152 -21.30 -32.25 31.07
C CYS A 152 -22.40 -33.11 31.70
N LYS A 153 -22.78 -34.20 31.04
CA LYS A 153 -23.39 -35.35 31.72
C LYS A 153 -22.55 -36.57 31.47
N ASN A 154 -21.87 -36.95 32.55
CA ASN A 154 -21.33 -38.27 32.82
C ASN A 154 -22.33 -39.35 32.41
N GLN A 155 -21.87 -40.32 31.63
CA GLN A 155 -22.24 -41.71 31.85
C GLN A 155 -20.97 -42.54 31.78
N ASN A 156 -20.52 -42.88 32.98
CA ASN A 156 -19.65 -43.99 33.26
C ASN A 156 -20.56 -45.19 33.57
N GLU A 157 -20.02 -46.39 33.38
CA GLU A 157 -20.48 -47.70 33.91
C GLU A 157 -21.25 -48.66 32.97
N ARG A 158 -20.46 -49.68 32.57
CA ARG A 158 -20.75 -51.11 32.32
C ARG A 158 -21.10 -51.57 30.91
#